data_AF-A0A7X6KZP7-F1
#
_entry.id   AF-A0A7X6KZP7-F1
#
_cell.length_a   1.000
_cell.length_b   1.000
_cell.length_c   1.000
_cell.angle_alpha   90.00
_cell.angle_beta   90.00
_cell.angle_gamma   90.00
#
_symmetry.space_group_name_H-M   'P 1'
#
loop_
_entity.id
_entity.type
_entity.pdbx_description
1 polymer ?
#
loop_
_entity_poly.entity_id
_entity_poly.type
_entity_poly.pdbx_seq_one_letter_code
_entity_poly.pdbx_strand_id
1 'polypeptide(L)' 'MQQQEWRGTVVEKSRGLFDGANLYRRLTVRLSDGSTVNVRVDRKLWKTVRAGDSVTKHVGADPVKD' A
#
# COMPACT_ATOMS: atom_id res chain seq x y z
N MET A 1 3.34 2.31 16.50
CA MET A 1 3.91 1.50 15.41
C MET A 1 4.91 2.36 14.66
N GLN A 2 6.18 1.99 14.63
CA GLN A 2 7.21 2.74 13.92
C GLN A 2 6.88 2.75 12.43
N GLN A 3 6.67 3.93 11.86
CA GLN A 3 6.41 4.09 10.43
C GLN A 3 7.73 3.93 9.68
N GLN A 4 8.10 2.70 9.35
CA GLN A 4 9.33 2.41 8.61
C GLN A 4 9.23 2.85 7.15
N GLU A 5 10.36 3.30 6.62
CA GLU A 5 10.54 3.55 5.20
C GLU A 5 10.68 2.22 4.45
N TRP A 6 10.03 2.13 3.30
CA TRP A 6 10.17 0.97 2.42
C TRP A 6 9.86 1.34 0.98
N ARG A 7 10.35 0.50 0.07
CA ARG A 7 10.01 0.52 -1.35
C ARG A 7 9.65 -0.89 -1.78
N GLY A 8 8.66 -1.02 -2.64
CA GLY A 8 8.25 -2.33 -3.13
C GLY A 8 7.30 -2.26 -4.32
N THR A 9 6.87 -3.44 -4.75
CA THR A 9 6.00 -3.60 -5.92
C THR A 9 4.61 -4.01 -5.49
N VAL A 10 3.58 -3.35 -6.01
CA VAL A 10 2.19 -3.73 -5.78
C VAL A 10 1.95 -5.11 -6.40
N VAL A 11 1.48 -6.07 -5.60
CA VAL A 11 1.09 -7.40 -6.09
C VAL A 11 -0.41 -7.56 -6.14
N GLU A 12 -1.13 -6.90 -5.23
CA GLU A 12 -2.59 -7.00 -5.16
C GLU A 12 -3.24 -5.72 -4.63
N LYS A 13 -4.49 -5.54 -5.02
CA LYS A 13 -5.40 -4.49 -4.56
C LYS A 13 -6.63 -5.13 -3.91
N SER A 14 -6.78 -5.00 -2.60
CA SER A 14 -8.00 -5.35 -1.89
C SER A 14 -8.80 -4.13 -1.37
N ARG A 15 -10.12 -4.26 -1.37
CA ARG A 15 -11.04 -3.38 -0.62
C ARG A 15 -11.68 -4.22 0.48
N GLY A 16 -11.38 -3.90 1.73
CA GLY A 16 -11.87 -4.65 2.88
C GLY A 16 -12.48 -3.74 3.93
N LEU A 17 -13.50 -4.25 4.61
CA LEU A 17 -14.06 -3.65 5.81
C LEU A 17 -13.09 -3.88 6.97
N PHE A 18 -12.90 -2.89 7.84
CA PHE A 18 -12.25 -3.12 9.13
C PHE A 18 -13.27 -3.28 10.25
N ASP A 19 -14.45 -2.68 10.09
CA ASP A 19 -15.48 -2.53 11.12
C ASP A 19 -16.92 -2.63 10.56
N GLY A 20 -17.11 -3.17 9.35
CA GLY A 20 -18.44 -3.33 8.75
C GLY A 20 -19.04 -2.06 8.11
N ALA A 21 -18.46 -0.87 8.35
CA ALA A 21 -19.01 0.40 7.87
C ALA A 21 -18.13 1.11 6.82
N ASN A 22 -16.80 0.98 6.89
CA ASN A 22 -15.90 1.68 5.97
C ASN A 22 -15.01 0.73 5.16
N LEU A 23 -15.13 0.82 3.83
CA LEU A 23 -14.27 0.10 2.89
C LEU A 23 -12.91 0.80 2.76
N TYR A 24 -11.88 0.23 3.37
CA TYR A 24 -10.51 0.71 3.18
C TYR A 24 -9.93 0.19 1.88
N ARG A 25 -9.03 0.99 1.31
CA ARG A 25 -8.24 0.68 0.12
C ARG A 25 -6.88 0.21 0.59
N ARG A 26 -6.50 -1.03 0.24
CA ARG A 26 -5.32 -1.71 0.76
C ARG A 26 -4.46 -2.30 -0.34
N LEU A 27 -3.20 -1.91 -0.39
CA LEU A 27 -2.23 -2.50 -1.31
C LEU A 27 -1.49 -3.60 -0.58
N THR A 28 -1.42 -4.77 -1.20
CA THR A 28 -0.41 -5.76 -0.85
C THR A 28 0.83 -5.42 -1.68
N VAL A 29 1.92 -5.10 -1.00
CA VAL A 29 3.19 -4.69 -1.62
C VAL A 29 4.25 -5.71 -1.26
N ARG A 30 4.96 -6.23 -2.26
CA ARG A 30 6.13 -7.10 -2.07
C ARG A 30 7.38 -6.24 -1.95
N LEU A 31 8.10 -6.41 -0.85
CA LEU A 31 9.36 -5.73 -0.56
C LEU A 31 10.54 -6.47 -1.22
N SER A 32 11.71 -5.83 -1.23
CA SER A 32 12.94 -6.38 -1.82
C SER A 32 13.46 -7.64 -1.13
N ASP A 33 13.17 -7.80 0.16
CA ASP A 33 13.48 -9.01 0.93
C ASP A 33 12.52 -10.18 0.62
N GLY A 34 11.56 -9.97 -0.29
CA GLY A 34 10.56 -10.95 -0.69
C GLY A 34 9.35 -11.02 0.24
N SER A 35 9.37 -10.33 1.38
CA SER A 35 8.21 -10.22 2.27
C SER A 35 7.10 -9.39 1.63
N THR A 36 5.89 -9.48 2.20
CA THR A 36 4.77 -8.65 1.77
C THR A 36 4.23 -7.83 2.93
N VAL A 37 3.86 -6.58 2.64
CA VAL A 37 3.20 -5.68 3.58
C VAL A 37 1.84 -5.28 3.04
N ASN A 38 0.85 -5.23 3.92
CA ASN A 38 -0.48 -4.73 3.59
C ASN A 38 -0.62 -3.30 4.12
N VAL A 39 -0.78 -2.33 3.23
CA VAL A 39 -0.81 -0.91 3.57
C VAL A 39 -2.11 -0.27 3.14
N ARG A 40 -2.73 0.49 4.04
CA ARG A 40 -3.88 1.34 3.71
C ARG A 40 -3.38 2.54 2.91
N VAL A 41 -4.09 2.86 1.85
CA VAL A 41 -3.80 4.03 1.01
C VAL A 41 -5.04 4.89 0.81
N ASP A 42 -4.83 6.12 0.37
CA ASP A 42 -5.90 7.02 0.00
C ASP A 42 -6.61 6.58 -1.31
N ARG A 43 -7.66 7.30 -1.69
CA ARG A 43 -8.39 7.04 -2.94
C ARG A 43 -7.58 7.37 -4.20
N LYS A 44 -6.72 8.40 -4.12
CA LYS A 44 -6.00 8.95 -5.27
C LYS A 44 -4.95 7.95 -5.71
N LEU A 45 -4.03 7.56 -4.82
CA LEU A 45 -3.03 6.54 -5.09
C LEU A 45 -3.67 5.22 -5.51
N TRP A 46 -4.73 4.80 -4.81
CA TRP A 46 -5.44 3.57 -5.17
C TRP A 46 -5.88 3.50 -6.63
N LYS A 47 -6.32 4.61 -7.20
CA LYS A 47 -6.80 4.65 -8.59
C LYS A 47 -5.65 4.68 -9.59
N THR A 48 -4.47 5.16 -9.22
CA THR A 48 -3.32 5.31 -10.13
C THR A 48 -2.44 4.07 -10.20
N VAL A 49 -2.38 3.26 -9.14
CA VAL A 49 -1.55 2.05 -9.08
C VAL A 49 -2.26 0.80 -9.60
N ARG A 50 -1.47 -0.13 -10.15
CA ARG A 50 -1.84 -1.47 -10.61
C ARG A 50 -0.83 -2.48 -10.09
N ALA A 51 -1.16 -3.77 -10.14
CA ALA A 51 -0.18 -4.81 -9.87
C ALA A 51 1.01 -4.69 -10.85
N GLY A 52 2.22 -4.83 -10.32
CA GLY A 52 3.48 -4.57 -11.04
C GLY A 52 4.05 -3.16 -10.86
N ASP A 53 3.26 -2.18 -10.39
CA ASP A 53 3.77 -0.82 -10.16
C ASP A 53 4.64 -0.74 -8.90
N SER A 54 5.67 0.11 -8.94
CA SER A 54 6.50 0.45 -7.78
C SER A 54 5.87 1.55 -6.94
N VAL A 55 5.97 1.38 -5.62
CA VAL A 55 5.46 2.31 -4.60
C VAL A 55 6.52 2.48 -3.52
N THR A 56 6.72 3.72 -3.10
CA THR A 56 7.62 4.09 -2.01
C THR A 56 6.82 4.67 -0.87
N LYS A 57 7.18 4.33 0.38
CA LYS A 57 6.62 4.94 1.59
C LYS A 57 7.77 5.50 2.42
N HIS A 58 7.76 6.81 2.64
CA HIS A 58 8.68 7.47 3.56
C HIS A 58 8.18 7.44 5.01
N VAL A 59 9.10 7.67 5.95
CA VAL A 59 8.78 7.81 7.38
C VAL A 59 7.82 9.00 7.56
N GLY A 60 6.69 8.77 8.23
CA GLY A 60 5.70 9.81 8.52
C GLY A 60 4.87 10.29 7.33
N ALA A 61 5.08 9.73 6.13
CA ALA A 61 4.33 10.08 4.92
C ALA A 61 3.44 8.93 4.43
N ASP A 62 2.39 9.29 3.70
CA ASP A 62 1.59 8.34 2.94
C ASP A 62 2.42 7.73 1.79
N PRO A 63 2.16 6.47 1.40
CA PRO A 63 2.80 5.90 0.23
C PRO A 63 2.51 6.70 -1.04
N VAL A 64 3.45 6.69 -1.97
CA VAL A 64 3.34 7.32 -3.29
C VAL A 64 3.78 6.36 -4.39
N LYS A 65 3.19 6.48 -5.57
CA LYS A 65 3.65 5.76 -6.76
C LYS A 65 4.93 6.44 -7.26
N ASP A 66 5.94 5.64 -7.58
CA ASP A 66 7.17 6.13 -8.24
C ASP A 66 6.92 6.56 -9.69
#